data_AF-A0A9N9MZN6-F1
#
_entry.id   AF-A0A9N9MZN6-F1
#
_cell.length_a   1.000
_cell.length_b   1.000
_cell.length_c   1.000
_cell.angle_alpha   90.00
_cell.angle_beta   90.00
_cell.angle_gamma   90.00
#
_symmetry.space_group_name_H-M   'P 1'
#
loop_
_entity.id
_entity.type
_entity.pdbx_description
1 polymer ?
#
loop_
_entity_poly.entity_id
_entity_poly.type
_entity_poly.pdbx_seq_one_letter_code
_entity_poly.pdbx_strand_id
1 'polypeptide(L)'
;MTVNYRMKQDTIFLSKVDYLVADIKNISFHVFGDHKKCAERGYFKCSRKDSEENYIPLMQTCDLLQDIDVCFNRLVFNAASLIHNMDNNLAESYNSVICKFVGGKRNNFSKKGSYQTRCAAAAISFNVGSGDFHLTIGKAIGNATPEAYTKKYADKLKIKRSKKKKLFSKKQTNAHLPDKDYGPDANAESDLTEERYQFKKKIFLKELGKSGEEIAKLGKETEGQSGSPLWKQERSLRLTASNFGTVYKMRKTTSCENTVKNLLYSKFIGSSATRYGTEKEPLAIKAYETYT
;
A
#
# COMPACT_ATOMS: atom_id res chain seq x y z
N MET A 1 4.84 -2.44 35.11
CA MET A 1 5.23 -3.23 36.30
C MET A 1 5.93 -4.53 35.92
N THR A 2 5.36 -5.33 35.00
CA THR A 2 5.93 -6.62 34.54
C THR A 2 7.33 -6.50 33.93
N VAL A 3 7.54 -5.58 32.99
CA VAL A 3 8.85 -5.37 32.32
C VAL A 3 9.95 -5.04 33.33
N ASN A 4 9.73 -4.04 34.19
CA ASN A 4 10.71 -3.63 35.22
C ASN A 4 11.04 -4.76 36.21
N TYR A 5 10.08 -5.65 36.51
CA TYR A 5 10.32 -6.82 37.33
C TYR A 5 11.23 -7.82 36.60
N ARG A 6 10.94 -8.14 35.33
CA ARG A 6 11.74 -9.06 34.51
C ARG A 6 13.15 -8.53 34.19
N MET A 7 13.32 -7.22 34.08
CA MET A 7 14.64 -6.59 33.94
C MET A 7 15.53 -6.83 35.16
N LYS A 8 14.95 -6.80 36.37
CA LYS A 8 15.67 -6.95 37.64
C LYS A 8 15.97 -8.41 38.03
N GLN A 9 15.40 -9.40 37.34
CA GLN A 9 15.69 -10.81 37.60
C GLN A 9 17.11 -11.15 37.16
N ASP A 10 17.81 -12.03 37.89
CA ASP A 10 19.13 -12.52 37.49
C ASP A 10 19.00 -13.86 36.76
N THR A 11 18.58 -13.80 35.51
CA THR A 11 18.36 -14.96 34.63
C THR A 11 18.88 -14.69 33.23
N ILE A 12 19.08 -15.75 32.45
CA ILE A 12 19.50 -15.67 31.05
C ILE A 12 18.49 -14.83 30.26
N PHE A 13 19.00 -13.96 29.38
CA PHE A 13 18.18 -13.01 28.63
C PHE A 13 17.02 -13.67 27.88
N LEU A 14 17.26 -14.78 27.18
CA LEU A 14 16.21 -15.50 26.45
C LEU A 14 15.07 -15.96 27.38
N SER A 15 15.41 -16.49 28.55
CA SER A 15 14.41 -16.88 29.55
C SER A 15 13.61 -15.68 30.06
N LYS A 16 14.23 -14.50 30.20
CA LYS A 16 13.50 -13.25 30.55
C LYS A 16 12.48 -12.87 29.48
N VAL A 17 12.84 -13.03 28.21
CA VAL A 17 11.95 -12.77 27.07
C VAL A 17 10.75 -13.71 27.13
N ASP A 18 10.98 -15.01 27.28
CA ASP A 18 9.90 -16.01 27.33
C ASP A 18 8.96 -15.77 28.51
N TYR A 19 9.50 -15.44 29.68
CA TYR A 19 8.70 -15.09 30.83
C TYR A 19 7.88 -13.82 30.61
N LEU A 20 8.45 -12.79 29.98
CA LEU A 20 7.72 -11.57 29.65
C LEU A 20 6.62 -11.82 28.62
N VAL A 21 6.85 -12.69 27.63
CA VAL A 21 5.83 -13.11 26.67
C VAL A 21 4.67 -13.81 27.39
N ALA A 22 4.97 -14.72 28.31
CA ALA A 22 3.96 -15.37 29.13
C ALA A 22 3.18 -14.35 29.98
N ASP A 23 3.84 -13.30 30.48
CA ASP A 23 3.24 -12.18 31.21
C ASP A 23 2.29 -11.35 30.38
N ILE A 24 2.69 -10.94 29.19
CA ILE A 24 1.85 -10.17 28.27
C ILE A 24 0.61 -10.98 27.88
N LYS A 25 0.77 -12.27 27.56
CA LYS A 25 -0.37 -13.16 27.23
C LYS A 25 -1.33 -13.36 28.39
N ASN A 26 -0.89 -13.22 29.63
CA ASN A 26 -1.75 -13.38 30.81
C ASN A 26 -2.56 -12.12 31.15
N ILE A 27 -2.25 -10.98 30.51
CA ILE A 27 -2.95 -9.72 30.78
C ILE A 27 -4.44 -9.84 30.41
N SER A 28 -4.77 -10.42 29.26
CA SER A 28 -6.16 -10.63 28.84
C SER A 28 -6.92 -11.49 29.87
N PHE A 29 -6.37 -12.64 30.24
CA PHE A 29 -6.95 -13.52 31.26
C PHE A 29 -7.17 -12.80 32.60
N HIS A 30 -6.18 -12.04 33.06
CA HIS A 30 -6.30 -11.26 34.30
C HIS A 30 -7.41 -10.20 34.23
N VAL A 31 -7.50 -9.46 33.12
CA VAL A 31 -8.49 -8.37 32.96
C VAL A 31 -9.92 -8.90 32.88
N PHE A 32 -10.13 -10.09 32.32
CA PHE A 32 -11.46 -10.69 32.13
C PHE A 32 -11.84 -11.74 33.18
N GLY A 33 -11.13 -11.77 34.32
CA GLY A 33 -11.54 -12.53 35.51
C GLY A 33 -10.95 -13.94 35.65
N ASP A 34 -10.05 -14.39 34.76
CA ASP A 34 -9.31 -15.64 34.96
C ASP A 34 -7.96 -15.38 35.65
N HIS A 35 -7.91 -15.70 36.94
CA HIS A 35 -6.75 -15.45 37.80
C HIS A 35 -5.88 -16.68 38.07
N LYS A 36 -6.12 -17.83 37.43
CA LYS A 36 -5.38 -19.09 37.68
C LYS A 36 -3.85 -18.89 37.61
N LYS A 37 -3.39 -18.24 36.54
CA LYS A 37 -1.97 -17.96 36.26
C LYS A 37 -1.44 -16.70 36.96
N CYS A 38 -2.30 -15.93 37.62
CA CYS A 38 -1.87 -14.75 38.39
C CYS A 38 -1.26 -15.17 39.74
N ALA A 39 -1.86 -16.19 40.38
CA ALA A 39 -1.38 -16.73 41.65
C ALA A 39 -0.01 -17.42 41.50
N GLU A 40 0.17 -18.23 40.45
CA GLU A 40 1.44 -18.92 40.13
C GLU A 40 2.62 -17.96 39.97
N ARG A 41 2.34 -16.71 39.56
CA ARG A 41 3.38 -15.72 39.25
C ARG A 41 3.75 -14.84 40.43
N GLY A 42 2.93 -14.77 41.47
CA GLY A 42 3.23 -14.18 42.79
C GLY A 42 3.48 -12.66 42.85
N TYR A 43 4.03 -12.03 41.79
CA TYR A 43 4.38 -10.61 41.76
C TYR A 43 3.29 -9.72 41.15
N PHE A 44 2.31 -10.31 40.45
CA PHE A 44 1.08 -9.62 40.09
C PHE A 44 0.28 -9.37 41.37
N LYS A 45 0.21 -8.12 41.81
CA LYS A 45 -0.66 -7.70 42.92
C LYS A 45 -2.13 -7.78 42.47
N CYS A 46 -2.62 -9.00 42.32
CA CYS A 46 -3.99 -9.29 41.94
C CYS A 46 -4.86 -9.13 43.17
N SER A 47 -5.70 -8.09 43.18
CA SER A 47 -6.72 -7.90 44.21
C SER A 47 -7.88 -8.83 43.87
N ARG A 48 -7.72 -10.14 44.13
CA ARG A 48 -8.73 -11.14 43.82
C ARG A 48 -10.02 -10.76 44.55
N LYS A 49 -11.03 -10.31 43.80
CA LYS A 49 -12.38 -10.18 44.34
C LYS A 49 -13.06 -11.51 44.03
N ASP A 50 -13.35 -12.30 45.06
CA ASP A 50 -13.94 -13.63 44.90
C ASP A 50 -15.36 -13.64 44.26
N SER A 51 -15.87 -12.45 43.89
CA SER A 51 -17.18 -12.21 43.26
C SER A 51 -17.09 -11.75 41.79
N GLU A 52 -15.92 -11.75 41.14
CA GLU A 52 -15.81 -11.37 39.73
C GLU A 52 -16.21 -12.51 38.80
N GLU A 53 -17.15 -12.24 37.89
CA GLU A 53 -17.56 -13.17 36.84
C GLU A 53 -16.43 -13.39 35.84
N ASN A 54 -16.18 -14.66 35.50
CA ASN A 54 -15.17 -15.02 34.51
C ASN A 54 -15.78 -14.96 33.10
N TYR A 55 -15.36 -13.97 32.32
CA TYR A 55 -15.85 -13.76 30.95
C TYR A 55 -15.02 -14.51 29.90
N ILE A 56 -13.88 -15.10 30.26
CA ILE A 56 -13.00 -15.81 29.30
C ILE A 56 -13.73 -16.93 28.54
N PRO A 57 -14.55 -17.80 29.18
CA PRO A 57 -15.29 -18.84 28.46
C PRO A 57 -16.25 -18.26 27.41
N LEU A 58 -16.96 -17.18 27.76
CA LEU A 58 -17.85 -16.48 26.83
C LEU A 58 -17.06 -15.86 25.67
N MET A 59 -15.92 -15.22 25.96
CA MET A 59 -15.07 -14.59 24.95
C MET A 59 -14.42 -15.58 23.98
N GLN A 60 -14.20 -16.83 24.42
CA GLN A 60 -13.74 -17.91 23.54
C GLN A 60 -14.83 -18.37 22.58
N THR A 61 -16.11 -18.33 22.98
CA THR A 61 -17.22 -18.71 22.09
C THR A 61 -17.50 -17.70 20.98
N CYS A 62 -17.12 -16.43 21.18
CA CYS A 62 -17.36 -15.34 20.21
C CYS A 62 -16.10 -14.84 19.50
N ASP A 63 -14.98 -15.59 19.55
CA ASP A 63 -13.65 -15.26 18.99
C ASP A 63 -13.04 -13.91 19.41
N LEU A 64 -13.70 -13.17 20.32
CA LEU A 64 -13.24 -11.86 20.80
C LEU A 64 -11.89 -11.93 21.50
N LEU A 65 -11.62 -13.05 22.18
CA LEU A 65 -10.32 -13.28 22.83
C LEU A 65 -9.18 -13.34 21.79
N GLN A 66 -9.44 -13.94 20.61
CA GLN A 66 -8.45 -14.06 19.55
C GLN A 66 -8.11 -12.69 18.94
N ASP A 67 -9.10 -11.82 18.74
CA ASP A 67 -8.89 -10.45 18.27
C ASP A 67 -8.04 -9.62 19.24
N ILE A 68 -8.27 -9.82 20.53
CA ILE A 68 -7.49 -9.18 21.60
C ILE A 68 -6.06 -9.73 21.61
N ASP A 69 -5.88 -11.04 21.47
CA ASP A 69 -4.56 -11.68 21.38
C ASP A 69 -3.78 -11.21 20.14
N VAL A 70 -4.46 -10.97 19.01
CA VAL A 70 -3.83 -10.38 17.81
C VAL A 70 -3.28 -8.98 18.11
N CYS A 71 -3.98 -8.20 18.93
CA CYS A 71 -3.50 -6.89 19.36
C CYS A 71 -2.28 -7.02 20.30
N PHE A 72 -2.28 -7.99 21.22
CA PHE A 72 -1.15 -8.26 22.12
C PHE A 72 0.07 -8.85 21.41
N ASN A 73 -0.11 -9.56 20.28
CA ASN A 73 0.99 -10.16 19.53
C ASN A 73 2.06 -9.13 19.14
N ARG A 74 1.68 -7.88 18.86
CA ARG A 74 2.65 -6.81 18.59
C ARG A 74 3.58 -6.54 19.77
N LEU A 75 3.07 -6.61 21.00
CA LEU A 75 3.88 -6.46 22.22
C LEU A 75 4.73 -7.71 22.46
N VAL A 76 4.16 -8.89 22.24
CA VAL A 76 4.86 -10.19 22.34
C VAL A 76 6.06 -10.25 21.40
N PHE A 77 5.90 -9.89 20.12
CA PHE A 77 6.99 -9.90 19.14
C PHE A 77 8.12 -8.93 19.49
N ASN A 78 7.83 -7.86 20.23
CA ASN A 78 8.81 -6.86 20.64
C ASN A 78 9.27 -7.04 22.11
N ALA A 79 8.96 -8.18 22.75
CA ALA A 79 9.28 -8.42 24.15
C ALA A 79 10.79 -8.31 24.45
N ALA A 80 11.65 -8.74 23.52
CA ALA A 80 13.10 -8.58 23.62
C ALA A 80 13.52 -7.10 23.69
N SER A 81 12.98 -6.26 22.80
CA SER A 81 13.23 -4.82 22.79
C SER A 81 12.72 -4.13 24.05
N LEU A 82 11.57 -4.57 24.57
CA LEU A 82 10.99 -4.06 25.82
C LEU A 82 11.90 -4.32 27.03
N ILE A 83 12.54 -5.49 27.11
CA ILE A 83 13.48 -5.81 28.20
C ILE A 83 14.75 -4.96 28.11
N HIS A 84 15.22 -4.68 26.89
CA HIS A 84 16.35 -3.78 26.68
C HIS A 84 16.00 -2.29 26.86
N ASN A 85 14.73 -1.96 27.15
CA ASN A 85 14.23 -0.59 27.19
C ASN A 85 14.59 0.21 25.92
N MET A 86 14.60 -0.47 24.77
CA MET A 86 14.78 0.15 23.47
C MET A 86 13.45 0.79 23.10
N ASP A 87 13.21 2.00 23.61
CA ASP A 87 12.11 2.82 23.11
C ASP A 87 12.48 3.40 21.73
N ASN A 88 11.47 3.75 20.95
CA ASN A 88 11.71 4.65 19.82
C ASN A 88 12.12 5.99 20.44
N ASN A 89 13.43 6.16 20.69
CA ASN A 89 14.00 7.27 21.41
C ASN A 89 13.32 8.58 20.95
N LEU A 90 12.96 9.45 21.89
CA LEU A 90 12.42 10.78 21.57
C LEU A 90 13.25 11.51 20.52
N ALA A 91 14.57 11.31 20.51
CA ALA A 91 15.47 11.80 19.49
C ALA A 91 15.22 11.18 18.10
N GLU A 92 14.98 9.88 18.00
CA GLU A 92 14.63 9.20 16.74
C GLU A 92 13.26 9.62 16.23
N SER A 93 12.29 9.70 17.14
CA SER A 93 10.94 10.20 16.86
C SER A 93 10.99 11.64 16.34
N TYR A 94 11.77 12.50 16.98
CA TYR A 94 11.97 13.88 16.56
C TYR A 94 12.75 13.98 15.23
N ASN A 95 13.82 13.21 15.05
CA ASN A 95 14.58 13.13 13.80
C ASN A 95 13.69 12.70 12.62
N SER A 96 12.74 11.79 12.85
CA SER A 96 11.77 11.41 11.83
C SER A 96 10.89 12.58 11.37
N VAL A 97 10.60 13.55 12.27
CA VAL A 97 9.86 14.77 11.95
C VAL A 97 10.77 15.78 11.26
N ILE A 98 12.00 15.97 11.72
CA ILE A 98 13.00 16.82 11.04
C ILE A 98 13.16 16.38 9.58
N CYS A 99 13.32 15.07 9.31
CA CYS A 99 13.46 14.53 7.96
C CYS A 99 12.30 14.94 7.03
N LYS A 100 11.07 15.03 7.55
CA LYS A 100 9.90 15.48 6.77
C LYS A 100 9.96 16.96 6.45
N PHE A 101 10.33 17.79 7.43
CA PHE A 101 10.46 19.23 7.23
C PHE A 101 11.60 19.58 6.29
N VAL A 102 12.74 18.90 6.43
CA VAL A 102 13.93 19.08 5.58
C VAL A 102 13.71 18.57 4.16
N GLY A 103 12.70 17.72 3.91
CA GLY A 103 12.39 17.18 2.58
C GLY A 103 13.32 16.06 2.12
N GLY A 104 14.17 15.54 3.03
CA GLY A 104 15.20 14.54 2.75
C GLY A 104 16.13 14.95 1.61
N LYS A 105 16.73 13.96 0.93
CA LYS A 105 17.60 14.17 -0.24
C LYS A 105 16.85 14.66 -1.50
N ARG A 106 15.52 14.72 -1.47
CA ARG A 106 14.68 14.97 -2.66
C ARG A 106 14.46 16.45 -2.98
N ASN A 107 14.66 17.35 -2.01
CA ASN A 107 14.45 18.78 -2.21
C ASN A 107 15.65 19.55 -1.65
N ASN A 108 16.46 20.15 -2.52
CA ASN A 108 17.58 20.97 -2.10
C ASN A 108 17.08 22.39 -1.80
N PHE A 109 17.06 22.75 -0.52
CA PHE A 109 16.73 24.09 -0.09
C PHE A 109 18.03 24.89 0.13
N SER A 110 18.56 25.45 -0.94
CA SER A 110 19.90 26.07 -1.03
C SER A 110 20.07 27.40 -0.26
N LYS A 111 19.11 27.80 0.58
CA LYS A 111 19.16 29.10 1.29
C LYS A 111 19.80 28.97 2.67
N LYS A 112 20.70 29.92 3.01
CA LYS A 112 21.34 30.04 4.33
C LYS A 112 20.27 30.16 5.43
N GLY A 113 20.44 29.47 6.56
CA GLY A 113 19.49 29.45 7.68
C GLY A 113 18.24 28.59 7.47
N SER A 114 18.07 27.99 6.28
CA SER A 114 16.87 27.22 5.97
C SER A 114 16.78 25.90 6.74
N TYR A 115 17.90 25.26 7.06
CA TYR A 115 17.92 24.03 7.88
C TYR A 115 17.50 24.32 9.32
N GLN A 116 18.11 25.32 9.96
CA GLN A 116 17.82 25.71 11.34
C GLN A 116 16.34 26.09 11.50
N THR A 117 15.81 26.87 10.56
CA THR A 117 14.39 27.27 10.55
C THR A 117 13.45 26.06 10.42
N ARG A 118 13.82 25.08 9.61
CA ARG A 118 13.05 23.82 9.46
C ARG A 118 13.12 22.93 10.68
N CYS A 119 14.27 22.84 11.35
CA CYS A 119 14.40 22.13 12.62
C CYS A 119 13.56 22.81 13.71
N ALA A 120 13.59 24.14 13.80
CA ALA A 120 12.73 24.90 14.71
C ALA A 120 11.24 24.67 14.43
N ALA A 121 10.82 24.71 13.16
CA ALA A 121 9.45 24.40 12.76
C ALA A 121 9.05 22.94 13.08
N ALA A 122 9.98 21.99 12.88
CA ALA A 122 9.78 20.59 13.25
C ALA A 122 9.60 20.42 14.76
N ALA A 123 10.34 21.16 15.59
CA ALA A 123 10.20 21.14 17.05
C ALA A 123 8.82 21.62 17.50
N ILE A 124 8.35 22.76 16.96
CA ILE A 124 7.01 23.28 17.22
C ILE A 124 5.95 22.26 16.77
N SER A 125 6.14 21.65 15.59
CA SER A 125 5.24 20.61 15.08
C SER A 125 5.25 19.32 15.88
N PHE A 126 6.36 18.95 16.50
CA PHE A 126 6.48 17.76 17.33
C PHE A 126 5.71 17.93 18.64
N ASN A 127 5.82 19.12 19.26
CA ASN A 127 5.19 19.44 20.53
C ASN A 127 3.69 19.74 20.40
N VAL A 128 3.28 20.51 19.39
CA VAL A 128 1.88 20.93 19.21
C VAL A 128 1.09 19.94 18.34
N GLY A 129 1.78 19.15 17.54
CA GLY A 129 1.20 18.24 16.57
C GLY A 129 1.18 18.81 15.15
N SER A 130 1.35 17.91 14.18
CA SER A 130 1.62 18.21 12.75
C SER A 130 0.57 19.04 11.99
N GLY A 131 -0.56 19.40 12.58
CA GLY A 131 -1.63 20.19 11.95
C GLY A 131 -1.73 21.63 12.41
N ASP A 132 -1.33 21.89 13.67
CA ASP A 132 -1.63 23.15 14.36
C ASP A 132 -0.38 24.03 14.55
N PHE A 133 0.79 23.53 14.16
CA PHE A 133 2.05 24.27 14.31
C PHE A 133 2.04 25.58 13.51
N HIS A 134 1.45 25.60 12.30
CA HIS A 134 1.25 26.82 11.51
C HIS A 134 0.38 27.85 12.24
N LEU A 135 -0.66 27.39 12.94
CA LEU A 135 -1.54 28.27 13.70
C LEU A 135 -0.79 28.88 14.88
N THR A 136 0.05 28.08 15.55
CA THR A 136 0.84 28.51 16.70
C THR A 136 1.87 29.56 16.30
N ILE A 137 2.57 29.34 15.19
CA ILE A 137 3.52 30.32 14.64
C ILE A 137 2.78 31.61 14.25
N GLY A 138 1.64 31.50 13.55
CA GLY A 138 0.85 32.67 13.15
C GLY A 138 0.33 33.49 14.33
N LYS A 139 -0.14 32.84 15.39
CA LYS A 139 -0.55 33.51 16.63
C LYS A 139 0.61 34.25 17.30
N ALA A 140 1.78 33.61 17.38
CA ALA A 140 2.96 34.18 18.00
C ALA A 140 3.52 35.39 17.23
N ILE A 141 3.42 35.39 15.89
CA ILE A 141 3.89 36.49 15.05
C ILE A 141 2.86 37.62 14.98
N GLY A 142 1.58 37.29 14.78
CA GLY A 142 0.54 38.27 14.46
C GLY A 142 -0.30 38.74 15.64
N ASN A 143 -0.08 38.23 16.87
CA ASN A 143 -0.94 38.43 18.05
C ASN A 143 -2.45 38.16 17.81
N ALA A 144 -2.78 37.49 16.71
CA ALA A 144 -4.13 37.23 16.27
C ALA A 144 -4.25 35.78 15.80
N THR A 145 -5.44 35.20 16.00
CA THR A 145 -5.73 33.86 15.51
C THR A 145 -5.68 33.88 13.97
N PRO A 146 -4.89 33.00 13.33
CA PRO A 146 -4.82 32.95 11.88
C PRO A 146 -6.20 32.80 11.25
N GLU A 147 -6.41 33.48 10.13
CA GLU A 147 -7.68 33.67 9.41
C GLU A 147 -8.51 32.38 9.31
N ALA A 148 -9.84 32.51 9.26
CA ALA A 148 -10.79 31.40 9.22
C ALA A 148 -10.44 30.32 8.17
N TYR A 149 -9.80 30.72 7.06
CA TYR A 149 -9.33 29.81 6.01
C TYR A 149 -8.22 28.87 6.49
N THR A 150 -7.23 29.36 7.24
CA THR A 150 -6.12 28.55 7.77
C THR A 150 -6.61 27.53 8.80
N LYS A 151 -7.59 27.91 9.64
CA LYS A 151 -8.27 27.01 10.57
C LYS A 151 -9.04 25.92 9.81
N LYS A 152 -9.83 26.29 8.80
CA LYS A 152 -10.52 25.33 7.90
C LYS A 152 -9.54 24.36 7.23
N TYR A 153 -8.35 24.83 6.83
CA TYR A 153 -7.32 23.99 6.24
C TYR A 153 -6.70 23.01 7.26
N ALA A 154 -6.37 23.49 8.46
CA ALA A 154 -5.87 22.66 9.56
C ALA A 154 -6.88 21.56 9.94
N ASP A 155 -8.17 21.91 10.04
CA ASP A 155 -9.24 20.96 10.32
C ASP A 155 -9.41 19.93 9.19
N LYS A 156 -9.34 20.36 7.91
CA LYS A 156 -9.30 19.43 6.77
C LYS A 156 -8.11 18.46 6.84
N LEU A 157 -6.93 18.93 7.25
CA LEU A 157 -5.76 18.08 7.44
C LEU A 157 -5.94 17.10 8.61
N LYS A 158 -6.53 17.53 9.72
CA LYS A 158 -6.89 16.65 10.85
C LYS A 158 -7.85 15.55 10.41
N ILE A 159 -8.89 15.90 9.65
CA ILE A 159 -9.86 14.93 9.10
C ILE A 159 -9.17 13.97 8.12
N LYS A 160 -8.31 14.47 7.22
CA LYS A 160 -7.53 13.60 6.32
C LYS A 160 -6.62 12.67 7.11
N ARG A 161 -5.99 13.14 8.20
CA ARG A 161 -5.12 12.32 9.06
C ARG A 161 -5.90 11.31 9.90
N SER A 162 -7.07 11.64 10.43
CA SER A 162 -7.92 10.67 11.14
C SER A 162 -8.45 9.60 10.18
N LYS A 163 -8.81 9.98 8.95
CA LYS A 163 -9.09 9.04 7.86
C LYS A 163 -7.86 8.22 7.46
N LYS A 164 -6.64 8.80 7.52
CA LYS A 164 -5.37 8.08 7.35
C LYS A 164 -4.96 7.22 8.55
N LYS A 165 -5.49 7.45 9.76
CA LYS A 165 -5.33 6.54 10.90
C LYS A 165 -6.32 5.37 10.82
N LYS A 166 -7.46 5.54 10.13
CA LYS A 166 -8.34 4.44 9.68
C LYS A 166 -7.80 3.68 8.45
N LEU A 167 -6.52 3.82 8.14
CA LEU A 167 -5.88 3.28 6.92
C LEU A 167 -5.14 1.96 7.17
N PHE A 168 -5.51 1.27 8.25
CA PHE A 168 -5.57 -0.18 8.28
C PHE A 168 -7.02 -0.68 8.09
N SER A 169 -7.83 0.00 7.26
CA SER A 169 -8.61 -0.81 6.33
C SER A 169 -7.56 -1.66 5.62
N LYS A 170 -7.62 -2.98 5.78
CA LYS A 170 -6.84 -3.94 5.00
C LYS A 170 -7.12 -3.66 3.52
N LYS A 171 -6.51 -2.65 2.93
CA LYS A 171 -6.01 -2.83 1.58
C LYS A 171 -4.85 -3.77 1.81
N GLN A 172 -5.15 -5.06 1.70
CA GLN A 172 -4.20 -5.99 1.12
C GLN A 172 -3.71 -5.28 -0.16
N THR A 173 -2.63 -4.51 -0.04
CA THR A 173 -1.67 -4.56 -1.12
C THR A 173 -1.26 -6.00 -1.08
N ASN A 174 -1.81 -6.80 -1.99
CA ASN A 174 -1.14 -7.99 -2.46
C ASN A 174 0.18 -7.51 -3.07
N ALA A 175 1.10 -7.02 -2.24
CA ALA A 175 2.50 -7.23 -2.46
C ALA A 175 2.68 -8.72 -2.16
N HIS A 176 2.16 -9.55 -3.07
CA HIS A 176 2.91 -10.73 -3.42
C HIS A 176 4.29 -10.15 -3.74
N LEU A 177 5.24 -10.39 -2.84
CA LEU A 177 6.61 -10.58 -3.28
C LEU A 177 6.52 -11.43 -4.55
N PRO A 178 7.27 -11.10 -5.61
CA PRO A 178 7.24 -11.89 -6.84
C PRO A 178 7.27 -13.36 -6.44
N ASP A 179 6.23 -14.09 -6.80
CA ASP A 179 6.15 -15.52 -6.51
C ASP A 179 7.44 -16.16 -7.04
N LYS A 180 7.90 -17.28 -6.47
CA LYS A 180 9.06 -17.98 -7.04
C LYS A 180 8.82 -18.33 -8.51
N ASP A 181 7.55 -18.40 -8.88
CA ASP A 181 7.02 -18.70 -10.21
C ASP A 181 6.67 -17.43 -11.02
N TYR A 182 6.88 -16.21 -10.49
CA TYR A 182 6.52 -14.96 -11.17
C TYR A 182 7.51 -13.82 -10.91
N GLY A 183 8.22 -13.36 -11.95
CA GLY A 183 9.22 -12.29 -11.84
C GLY A 183 10.37 -12.47 -12.84
N PRO A 184 11.30 -11.51 -12.94
CA PRO A 184 12.46 -11.63 -13.83
C PRO A 184 13.35 -12.84 -13.53
N ASP A 185 13.36 -13.27 -12.26
CA ASP A 185 14.14 -14.40 -11.74
C ASP A 185 13.28 -15.69 -11.59
N ALA A 186 12.05 -15.70 -12.10
CA ALA A 186 11.20 -16.88 -12.03
C ALA A 186 11.76 -17.98 -12.95
N ASN A 187 11.89 -19.19 -12.40
CA ASN A 187 12.28 -20.37 -13.15
C ASN A 187 11.08 -20.83 -14.00
N ALA A 188 10.80 -20.09 -15.07
CA ALA A 188 9.69 -20.36 -15.98
C ALA A 188 10.06 -21.54 -16.89
N GLU A 189 10.11 -22.75 -16.32
CA GLU A 189 9.89 -23.94 -17.15
C GLU A 189 8.51 -23.80 -17.78
N SER A 190 8.46 -23.78 -19.11
CA SER A 190 7.19 -23.60 -19.81
C SER A 190 6.28 -24.79 -19.52
N ASP A 191 5.09 -24.54 -18.97
CA ASP A 191 4.05 -25.56 -18.72
C ASP A 191 3.67 -26.38 -19.98
N LEU A 192 4.04 -25.89 -21.16
CA LEU A 192 3.88 -26.58 -22.44
C LEU A 192 5.21 -27.13 -22.92
N THR A 193 5.20 -28.39 -23.33
CA THR A 193 6.27 -28.96 -24.15
C THR A 193 6.38 -28.22 -25.48
N GLU A 194 7.62 -28.10 -25.99
CA GLU A 194 7.90 -27.39 -27.26
C GLU A 194 7.06 -27.94 -28.43
N GLU A 195 6.90 -29.26 -28.49
CA GLU A 195 6.06 -29.92 -29.51
C GLU A 195 4.60 -29.45 -29.47
N ARG A 196 4.04 -29.35 -28.26
CA ARG A 196 2.65 -28.92 -28.05
C ARG A 196 2.49 -27.42 -28.34
N TYR A 197 3.51 -26.62 -28.02
CA TYR A 197 3.55 -25.21 -28.39
C TYR A 197 3.55 -25.00 -29.91
N GLN A 198 4.43 -25.70 -30.63
CA GLN A 198 4.51 -25.62 -32.09
C GLN A 198 3.21 -26.09 -32.76
N PHE A 199 2.57 -27.14 -32.23
CA PHE A 199 1.27 -27.60 -32.71
C PHE A 199 0.18 -26.53 -32.53
N LYS A 200 0.05 -25.96 -31.33
CA LYS A 200 -0.93 -24.88 -31.05
C LYS A 200 -0.68 -23.64 -31.90
N LYS A 201 0.59 -23.26 -32.09
CA LYS A 201 0.98 -22.13 -32.96
C LYS A 201 0.49 -22.33 -34.39
N LYS A 202 0.64 -23.54 -34.94
CA LYS A 202 0.17 -23.85 -36.30
C LYS A 202 -1.35 -23.74 -36.41
N ILE A 203 -2.10 -24.28 -35.43
CA ILE A 203 -3.57 -24.16 -35.39
C ILE A 203 -3.97 -22.69 -35.33
N PHE A 204 -3.37 -21.92 -34.41
CA PHE A 204 -3.68 -20.50 -34.23
C PHE A 204 -3.47 -19.69 -35.50
N LEU A 205 -2.35 -19.90 -36.21
CA LEU A 205 -2.08 -19.20 -37.47
C LEU A 205 -3.07 -19.58 -38.58
N LYS A 206 -3.55 -20.83 -38.58
CA LYS A 206 -4.57 -21.28 -39.53
C LYS A 206 -5.92 -20.61 -39.24
N GLU A 207 -6.33 -20.52 -37.98
CA GLU A 207 -7.55 -19.83 -37.54
C GLU A 207 -7.50 -18.32 -37.77
N LEU A 208 -6.30 -17.73 -37.74
CA LEU A 208 -6.11 -16.30 -37.96
C LEU A 208 -6.29 -15.90 -39.44
N GLY A 209 -6.04 -16.84 -40.36
CA GLY A 209 -6.26 -16.67 -41.80
C GLY A 209 -7.75 -16.67 -42.12
N LYS A 210 -8.27 -15.52 -42.54
CA LYS A 210 -9.67 -15.33 -42.93
C LYS A 210 -9.79 -15.15 -44.44
N SER A 211 -10.88 -15.61 -45.03
CA SER A 211 -11.19 -15.39 -46.44
C SER A 211 -11.56 -13.91 -46.70
N GLY A 212 -11.52 -13.46 -47.96
CA GLY A 212 -11.87 -12.08 -48.31
C GLY A 212 -13.30 -11.70 -47.91
N GLU A 213 -14.24 -12.65 -48.03
CA GLU A 213 -15.64 -12.46 -47.66
C GLU A 213 -15.82 -12.34 -46.13
N GLU A 214 -15.10 -13.16 -45.37
CA GLU A 214 -15.09 -13.10 -43.90
C GLU A 214 -14.49 -11.79 -43.40
N ILE A 215 -13.45 -11.27 -44.06
CA ILE A 215 -12.84 -9.97 -43.73
C ILE A 215 -13.86 -8.85 -43.95
N ALA A 216 -14.58 -8.86 -45.07
CA ALA A 216 -15.59 -7.85 -45.38
C ALA A 216 -16.75 -7.90 -44.37
N LYS A 217 -17.22 -9.10 -44.01
CA LYS A 217 -18.27 -9.30 -42.99
C LYS A 217 -17.81 -8.79 -41.61
N LEU A 218 -16.60 -9.16 -41.20
CA LEU A 218 -16.03 -8.73 -39.93
C LEU A 218 -15.85 -7.22 -39.87
N GLY A 219 -15.46 -6.59 -40.99
CA GLY A 219 -15.37 -5.13 -41.11
C GLY A 219 -16.68 -4.45 -40.74
N LYS A 220 -17.80 -4.90 -41.32
CA LYS A 220 -19.14 -4.37 -41.04
C LYS A 220 -19.57 -4.59 -39.59
N GLU A 221 -19.38 -5.80 -39.06
CA GLU A 221 -19.75 -6.14 -37.67
C GLU A 221 -18.94 -5.39 -36.61
N THR A 222 -17.79 -4.84 -37.00
CA THR A 222 -16.87 -4.15 -36.09
C THR A 222 -16.74 -2.65 -36.35
N GLU A 223 -17.65 -2.06 -37.14
CA GLU A 223 -17.73 -0.62 -37.42
C GLU A 223 -17.82 0.24 -36.15
N GLY A 224 -18.50 -0.27 -35.11
CA GLY A 224 -18.60 0.39 -33.80
C GLY A 224 -17.28 0.45 -33.00
N GLN A 225 -16.17 -0.02 -33.56
CA GLN A 225 -14.82 0.02 -32.98
C GLN A 225 -14.80 -0.43 -31.50
N SER A 226 -14.34 0.42 -30.58
CA SER A 226 -14.23 0.14 -29.16
C SER A 226 -15.57 -0.14 -28.45
N GLY A 227 -16.70 0.21 -29.07
CA GLY A 227 -18.04 -0.13 -28.59
C GLY A 227 -18.42 -1.58 -28.87
N SER A 228 -17.79 -2.24 -29.85
CA SER A 228 -18.07 -3.63 -30.19
C SER A 228 -17.16 -4.59 -29.39
N PRO A 229 -17.72 -5.58 -28.68
CA PRO A 229 -16.92 -6.60 -28.01
C PRO A 229 -16.15 -7.47 -29.00
N LEU A 230 -16.74 -7.74 -30.17
CA LEU A 230 -16.12 -8.50 -31.25
C LEU A 230 -14.85 -7.81 -31.77
N TRP A 231 -14.88 -6.49 -31.93
CA TRP A 231 -13.71 -5.71 -32.33
C TRP A 231 -12.55 -5.84 -31.33
N LYS A 232 -12.85 -5.87 -30.02
CA LYS A 232 -11.83 -6.07 -28.97
C LYS A 232 -11.22 -7.48 -29.04
N GLN A 233 -12.05 -8.50 -29.21
CA GLN A 233 -11.61 -9.89 -29.33
C GLN A 233 -10.69 -10.06 -30.53
N GLU A 234 -11.11 -9.65 -31.73
CA GLU A 234 -10.33 -9.78 -32.95
C GLU A 234 -9.00 -9.02 -32.91
N ARG A 235 -8.98 -7.84 -32.28
CA ARG A 235 -7.74 -7.08 -32.10
C ARG A 235 -6.79 -7.70 -31.09
N SER A 236 -7.30 -8.41 -30.08
CA SER A 236 -6.43 -9.12 -29.13
C SER A 236 -5.64 -10.25 -29.80
N LEU A 237 -6.15 -10.78 -30.91
CA LEU A 237 -5.51 -11.85 -31.69
C LEU A 237 -4.51 -11.32 -32.74
N ARG A 238 -4.47 -10.01 -33.01
CA ARG A 238 -3.77 -9.42 -34.17
C ARG A 238 -2.87 -8.26 -33.78
N LEU A 239 -1.77 -8.08 -34.52
CA LEU A 239 -0.96 -6.86 -34.41
C LEU A 239 -1.65 -5.71 -35.15
N THR A 240 -1.97 -4.65 -34.42
CA THR A 240 -2.65 -3.47 -34.97
C THR A 240 -1.67 -2.51 -35.64
N ALA A 241 -2.14 -1.72 -36.60
CA ALA A 241 -1.31 -0.74 -37.32
C ALA A 241 -0.53 0.21 -36.37
N SER A 242 -1.17 0.66 -35.29
CA SER A 242 -0.55 1.52 -34.27
C SER A 242 0.67 0.89 -33.58
N ASN A 243 0.71 -0.44 -33.51
CA ASN A 243 1.77 -1.19 -32.84
C ASN A 243 2.75 -1.83 -33.83
N PHE A 244 2.33 -2.04 -35.07
CA PHE A 244 3.09 -2.72 -36.11
C PHE A 244 4.45 -2.05 -36.35
N GLY A 245 4.49 -0.72 -36.47
CA GLY A 245 5.73 0.02 -36.69
C GLY A 245 6.76 -0.18 -35.57
N THR A 246 6.31 -0.23 -34.32
CA THR A 246 7.17 -0.47 -33.16
C THR A 246 7.75 -1.88 -33.19
N VAL A 247 6.94 -2.88 -33.53
CA VAL A 247 7.37 -4.28 -33.63
C VAL A 247 8.33 -4.47 -34.79
N TYR A 248 8.00 -3.93 -35.97
CA TYR A 248 8.79 -4.10 -37.19
C TYR A 248 10.16 -3.42 -37.10
N LYS A 249 10.24 -2.22 -36.50
CA LYS A 249 11.49 -1.46 -36.37
C LYS A 249 12.39 -1.94 -35.22
N MET A 250 11.96 -2.93 -34.45
CA MET A 250 12.71 -3.42 -33.30
C MET A 250 13.98 -4.13 -33.75
N ARG A 251 15.12 -3.75 -33.17
CA ARG A 251 16.41 -4.40 -33.46
C ARG A 251 16.42 -5.78 -32.83
N LYS A 252 17.09 -6.75 -33.47
CA LYS A 252 17.27 -8.11 -32.93
C LYS A 252 17.93 -8.16 -31.54
N THR A 253 18.73 -7.14 -31.21
CA THR A 253 19.40 -7.01 -29.90
C THR A 253 18.54 -6.37 -28.82
N THR A 254 17.41 -5.76 -29.17
CA THR A 254 16.50 -5.12 -28.21
C THR A 254 15.53 -6.16 -27.68
N SER A 255 15.40 -6.26 -26.35
CA SER A 255 14.43 -7.17 -25.73
C SER A 255 12.99 -6.80 -26.13
N CYS A 256 12.22 -7.79 -26.57
CA CYS A 256 10.82 -7.62 -26.94
C CYS A 256 9.87 -7.66 -25.74
N GLU A 257 10.36 -8.00 -24.54
CA GLU A 257 9.57 -8.27 -23.33
C GLU A 257 8.59 -7.14 -22.99
N ASN A 258 9.09 -5.90 -22.89
CA ASN A 258 8.25 -4.75 -22.55
C ASN A 258 7.20 -4.46 -23.64
N THR A 259 7.52 -4.73 -24.91
CA THR A 259 6.57 -4.53 -26.01
C THR A 259 5.46 -5.56 -25.94
N VAL A 260 5.78 -6.83 -25.70
CA VAL A 260 4.79 -7.90 -25.50
C VAL A 260 3.91 -7.59 -24.29
N LYS A 261 4.51 -7.16 -23.18
CA LYS A 261 3.79 -6.76 -21.96
C LYS A 261 2.80 -5.62 -22.23
N ASN A 262 3.20 -4.61 -22.98
CA ASN A 262 2.34 -3.49 -23.35
C ASN A 262 1.20 -3.91 -24.29
N LEU A 263 1.45 -4.87 -25.19
CA LEU A 263 0.44 -5.42 -26.09
C LEU A 263 -0.64 -6.22 -25.34
N LEU A 264 -0.22 -7.07 -24.40
CA LEU A 264 -1.13 -7.95 -23.66
C LEU A 264 -1.84 -7.25 -22.50
N TYR A 265 -1.16 -6.34 -21.81
CA TYR A 265 -1.63 -5.75 -20.55
C TYR A 265 -1.69 -4.23 -20.60
N SER A 266 -2.01 -3.66 -21.76
CA SER A 266 -2.18 -2.21 -21.94
C SER A 266 -3.07 -1.61 -20.84
N LYS A 267 -2.54 -0.64 -20.08
CA LYS A 267 -3.26 0.12 -19.04
C LYS A 267 -3.66 1.52 -19.49
N PHE A 268 -3.63 1.79 -20.79
CA PHE A 268 -3.91 3.13 -21.30
C PHE A 268 -5.41 3.43 -21.20
N ILE A 269 -5.76 4.50 -20.47
CA ILE A 269 -7.16 4.91 -20.21
C ILE A 269 -7.54 6.17 -21.02
N GLY A 270 -6.57 6.82 -21.68
CA GLY A 270 -6.76 8.06 -22.43
C GLY A 270 -6.06 9.27 -21.77
N SER A 271 -5.69 10.25 -22.61
CA SER A 271 -5.20 11.57 -22.21
C SER A 271 -6.19 12.67 -22.66
N SER A 272 -5.98 13.91 -22.22
CA SER A 272 -6.76 15.06 -22.71
C SER A 272 -6.65 15.21 -24.22
N ALA A 273 -5.45 14.99 -24.78
CA ALA A 273 -5.21 15.05 -26.22
C ALA A 273 -5.96 13.95 -26.99
N THR A 274 -5.98 12.71 -26.49
CA THR A 274 -6.74 11.64 -27.17
C THR A 274 -8.24 11.88 -27.12
N ARG A 275 -8.76 12.39 -25.99
CA ARG A 275 -10.19 12.75 -25.88
C ARG A 275 -10.56 13.86 -26.87
N TYR A 276 -9.74 14.90 -26.95
CA TYR A 276 -9.92 15.96 -27.93
C TYR A 276 -9.92 15.41 -29.36
N GLY A 277 -9.00 14.49 -29.70
CA GLY A 277 -8.98 13.82 -30.99
C GLY A 277 -10.29 13.10 -31.30
N THR A 278 -10.77 12.26 -30.38
CA THR A 278 -12.04 11.53 -30.53
C THR A 278 -13.24 12.48 -30.66
N GLU A 279 -13.28 13.59 -29.93
CA GLU A 279 -14.37 14.57 -30.00
C GLU A 279 -14.36 15.37 -31.33
N LYS A 280 -13.18 15.62 -31.92
CA LYS A 280 -13.04 16.41 -33.14
C LYS A 280 -13.02 15.60 -34.43
N GLU A 281 -12.78 14.30 -34.36
CA GLU A 281 -12.75 13.40 -35.51
C GLU A 281 -14.01 13.50 -36.40
N PRO A 282 -15.25 13.52 -35.87
CA PRO A 282 -16.45 13.65 -36.71
C PRO A 282 -16.54 15.00 -37.44
N LEU A 283 -16.01 16.08 -36.84
CA LEU A 283 -15.98 17.40 -37.47
C LEU A 283 -14.95 17.44 -38.60
N ALA A 284 -13.80 16.80 -38.40
CA ALA A 284 -12.76 16.70 -39.41
C ALA A 284 -13.22 15.88 -40.63
N ILE A 285 -13.93 14.77 -40.41
CA ILE A 285 -14.54 13.96 -41.49
C ILE A 285 -15.52 14.81 -42.31
N LYS A 286 -16.46 15.48 -41.65
CA LYS A 286 -17.43 16.36 -42.35
C LYS A 286 -16.75 17.46 -43.14
N ALA A 287 -15.73 18.10 -42.57
CA ALA A 287 -14.96 19.11 -43.28
C ALA A 287 -14.30 18.51 -44.53
N TYR A 288 -13.65 17.35 -44.41
CA TYR A 288 -13.02 16.67 -45.53
C TYR A 288 -14.01 16.34 -46.66
N GLU A 289 -15.16 15.78 -46.32
CA GLU A 289 -16.24 15.47 -47.27
C GLU A 289 -16.79 16.71 -47.99
N THR A 290 -16.79 17.89 -47.35
CA THR A 290 -17.22 19.15 -48.00
C THR A 290 -16.15 19.80 -48.89
N TYR A 291 -14.88 19.44 -48.73
CA TYR A 291 -13.77 19.98 -49.52
C TYR A 291 -13.46 19.15 -50.78
N THR A 292 -13.95 17.91 -50.84
CA THR A 292 -13.91 17.02 -52.02
C THR A 292 -15.20 17.09 -52.81
#